data_AF-A0AAX2IM77-F1
#
_entry.id   AF-A0AAX2IM77-F1
#
_cell.length_a   1.000
_cell.length_b   1.000
_cell.length_c   1.000
_cell.angle_alpha   90.00
_cell.angle_beta   90.00
_cell.angle_gamma   90.00
#
_symmetry.space_group_name_H-M   'P 1'
#
loop_
_entity.id
_entity.type
_entity.pdbx_description
1 polymer ?
#
loop_
_entity_poly.entity_id
_entity_poly.type
_entity_poly.pdbx_seq_one_letter_code
_entity_poly.pdbx_strand_id
1 'polypeptide(L)'
;MIIELVPVIEITNYYENIPTPSDGPSWKFPDEWENYFLLTNVEAGYSKDLKSYSKGSSLYQINEISDADLLKLIQKEINVQQSDENL
;
A
#
# COMPACT_ATOMS: atom_id res chain seq x y z
N MET A 1 -14.07 25.86 10.82
CA MET A 1 -13.40 24.56 10.63
C MET A 1 -12.87 24.55 9.22
N ILE A 2 -11.56 24.34 9.05
CA ILE A 2 -10.94 24.20 7.73
C ILE A 2 -10.78 22.69 7.50
N ILE A 3 -11.32 22.19 6.40
CA ILE A 3 -11.14 20.80 5.98
C ILE A 3 -10.00 20.80 4.95
N GLU A 4 -8.99 19.97 5.18
CA GLU A 4 -7.90 19.72 4.25
C GLU A 4 -8.11 18.37 3.57
N LEU A 5 -7.91 18.32 2.26
CA LEU A 5 -7.94 17.08 1.49
C LEU A 5 -6.50 16.62 1.27
N VAL A 6 -6.18 15.47 1.82
CA VAL A 6 -4.85 14.86 1.68
C VAL A 6 -4.89 13.84 0.55
N PRO A 7 -4.09 14.01 -0.51
CA PRO A 7 -4.04 13.05 -1.60
C PRO A 7 -3.26 11.81 -1.16
N VAL A 8 -3.91 10.65 -1.29
CA VAL A 8 -3.33 9.34 -0.97
C VAL A 8 -3.51 8.40 -2.16
N ILE A 9 -2.63 7.42 -2.26
CA ILE A 9 -2.77 6.29 -3.17
C ILE A 9 -2.99 5.04 -2.34
N GLU A 10 -3.91 4.20 -2.77
CA GLU A 10 -4.09 2.87 -2.19
C GLU A 10 -3.06 1.90 -2.78
N ILE A 11 -2.30 1.25 -1.91
CA ILE A 11 -1.35 0.19 -2.27
C ILE A 11 -1.72 -1.06 -1.49
N THR A 12 -2.18 -2.08 -2.21
CA THR A 12 -2.48 -3.41 -1.65
C THR A 12 -1.67 -4.47 -2.39
N ASN A 13 -1.04 -5.36 -1.64
CA ASN A 13 -0.35 -6.54 -2.14
C ASN A 13 -0.75 -7.74 -1.28
N TYR A 14 -0.88 -8.91 -1.92
CA TYR A 14 -1.33 -10.14 -1.28
C TYR A 14 -0.37 -11.27 -1.63
N TYR A 15 0.03 -12.04 -0.61
CA TYR A 15 0.94 -13.16 -0.77
C TYR A 15 0.51 -14.33 0.12
N GLU A 16 0.50 -15.54 -0.43
CA GLU A 16 0.03 -16.73 0.30
C GLU A 16 0.88 -17.07 1.53
N ASN A 17 2.17 -16.71 1.50
CA ASN A 17 3.12 -16.94 2.61
C ASN A 17 3.03 -15.88 3.72
N ILE A 18 2.23 -14.82 3.55
CA ILE A 18 2.04 -13.77 4.55
C ILE A 18 0.58 -13.83 5.02
N PRO A 19 0.31 -14.36 6.24
CA PRO A 19 -1.04 -14.51 6.71
C PRO A 19 -1.71 -13.15 6.92
N THR A 20 -2.89 -12.98 6.37
CA THR A 20 -3.76 -11.84 6.67
C THR A 20 -4.12 -11.84 8.15
N PRO A 21 -4.21 -10.66 8.81
CA PRO A 21 -4.68 -10.56 10.18
C PRO A 21 -6.03 -11.27 10.37
N SER A 22 -6.17 -12.02 11.47
CA SER A 22 -7.41 -12.71 11.84
C SER A 22 -8.51 -11.74 12.24
N ASP A 23 -8.12 -10.62 12.82
CA ASP A 23 -9.01 -9.66 13.42
C ASP A 23 -9.18 -8.43 12.52
N GLY A 24 -10.41 -7.94 12.45
CA GLY A 24 -10.76 -6.75 11.72
C GLY A 24 -11.87 -5.98 12.44
N PRO A 25 -12.15 -4.75 12.01
CA PRO A 25 -11.55 -4.04 10.87
C PRO A 25 -10.20 -3.39 11.23
N SER A 26 -9.45 -2.97 10.22
CA SER A 26 -8.08 -2.47 10.40
C SER A 26 -7.95 -1.29 11.35
N TRP A 27 -8.94 -0.39 11.40
CA TRP A 27 -8.96 0.74 12.34
C TRP A 27 -9.16 0.33 13.81
N LYS A 28 -9.62 -0.90 14.09
CA LYS A 28 -9.67 -1.45 15.46
C LYS A 28 -8.39 -2.18 15.84
N PHE A 29 -7.64 -2.67 14.85
CA PHE A 29 -6.44 -3.50 15.01
C PHE A 29 -5.25 -2.93 14.22
N PRO A 30 -4.92 -1.63 14.39
CA PRO A 30 -4.05 -0.93 13.45
C PRO A 30 -2.61 -1.45 13.43
N ASP A 31 -2.10 -2.00 14.53
CA ASP A 31 -0.74 -2.57 14.60
C ASP A 31 -0.58 -3.84 13.77
N GLU A 32 -1.55 -4.75 13.86
CA GLU A 32 -1.53 -6.02 13.12
C GLU A 32 -1.66 -5.78 11.62
N TRP A 33 -2.55 -4.87 11.25
CA TRP A 33 -2.75 -4.47 9.86
C TRP A 33 -1.56 -3.68 9.29
N GLU A 34 -0.95 -2.80 10.08
CA GLU A 34 0.26 -2.08 9.65
C GLU A 34 1.40 -3.05 9.38
N ASN A 35 1.62 -4.01 10.28
CA ASN A 35 2.64 -5.02 10.10
C ASN A 35 2.37 -5.90 8.88
N TYR A 36 1.10 -6.29 8.66
CA TYR A 36 0.71 -7.03 7.45
C TYR A 36 1.03 -6.26 6.17
N PHE A 37 0.60 -4.99 6.07
CA PHE A 37 0.86 -4.18 4.88
C PHE A 37 2.34 -3.90 4.66
N LEU A 38 3.11 -3.68 5.73
CA LEU A 38 4.56 -3.56 5.64
C LEU A 38 5.18 -4.83 5.04
N LEU A 39 4.83 -6.01 5.57
CA LEU A 39 5.38 -7.27 5.10
C LEU A 39 5.02 -7.54 3.64
N THR A 40 3.76 -7.35 3.24
CA THR A 40 3.35 -7.57 1.85
C THR A 40 3.96 -6.53 0.89
N ASN A 41 4.14 -5.29 1.33
CA ASN A 41 4.81 -4.27 0.51
C ASN A 41 6.31 -4.59 0.33
N VAL A 42 6.99 -5.02 1.38
CA VAL A 42 8.40 -5.44 1.29
C VAL A 42 8.55 -6.65 0.38
N GLU A 43 7.63 -7.61 0.43
CA GLU A 43 7.63 -8.77 -0.48
C GLU A 43 7.36 -8.36 -1.93
N ALA A 44 6.49 -7.36 -2.15
CA ALA A 44 6.32 -6.71 -3.44
C ALA A 44 7.55 -5.91 -3.87
N GLY A 45 8.52 -5.71 -2.98
CA GLY A 45 9.79 -5.02 -3.19
C GLY A 45 9.69 -3.51 -3.11
N TYR A 46 8.75 -2.98 -2.34
CA TYR A 46 8.77 -1.59 -1.88
C TYR A 46 9.76 -1.43 -0.72
N SER A 47 10.14 -0.18 -0.44
CA SER A 47 10.96 0.16 0.71
C SER A 47 10.28 -0.18 2.04
N LYS A 48 11.08 -0.51 3.06
CA LYS A 48 10.63 -0.60 4.46
C LYS A 48 10.22 0.75 5.04
N ASP A 49 10.62 1.84 4.39
CA ASP A 49 10.28 3.21 4.78
C ASP A 49 8.93 3.67 4.21
N LEU A 50 8.30 2.89 3.33
CA LEU A 50 6.95 3.14 2.85
C LEU A 50 5.95 2.97 4.00
N LYS A 51 5.39 4.09 4.47
CA LYS A 51 4.49 4.14 5.64
C LYS A 51 3.09 4.55 5.26
N SER A 52 2.10 3.90 5.87
CA SER A 52 0.71 4.29 5.67
C SER A 52 0.45 5.68 6.26
N TYR A 53 -0.36 6.48 5.57
CA TYR A 53 -0.86 7.78 6.03
C TYR A 53 -1.69 7.62 7.31
N SER A 54 -2.54 6.60 7.34
CA SER A 54 -3.27 6.19 8.53
C SER A 54 -2.83 4.79 8.91
N LYS A 55 -2.30 4.65 10.13
CA LYS A 55 -1.81 3.36 10.65
C LYS A 55 -2.82 2.23 10.45
N GLY A 56 -2.36 1.12 9.88
CA GLY A 56 -3.19 -0.03 9.56
C GLY A 56 -4.08 0.15 8.34
N SER A 57 -3.89 1.19 7.53
CA SER A 57 -4.56 1.34 6.24
C SER A 57 -3.60 1.04 5.08
N SER A 58 -4.17 0.72 3.93
CA SER A 58 -3.48 0.61 2.65
C SER A 58 -3.27 1.97 1.96
N LEU A 59 -3.45 3.09 2.66
CA LEU A 59 -3.40 4.44 2.08
C LEU A 59 -2.06 5.09 2.36
N TYR A 60 -1.39 5.59 1.33
CA TYR A 60 -0.05 6.17 1.38
C TYR A 60 -0.08 7.58 0.81
N GLN A 61 0.46 8.56 1.54
CA GLN A 61 0.43 9.95 1.11
C GLN A 61 1.44 10.18 -0.03
N ILE A 62 0.98 10.78 -1.14
CA ILE A 62 1.78 10.86 -2.38
C ILE A 62 3.13 11.54 -2.16
N ASN A 63 3.17 12.60 -1.36
CA ASN A 63 4.39 13.38 -1.08
C ASN A 63 5.35 12.70 -0.09
N GLU A 64 4.96 11.57 0.52
CA GLU A 64 5.82 10.79 1.43
C GLU A 64 6.34 9.49 0.77
N ILE A 65 5.81 9.12 -0.40
CA ILE A 65 6.31 7.98 -1.17
C ILE A 65 7.64 8.36 -1.82
N SER A 66 8.67 7.51 -1.65
CA SER A 66 9.97 7.73 -2.29
C SER A 66 9.85 7.65 -3.82
N ASP A 67 10.69 8.39 -4.55
CA ASP A 67 10.70 8.32 -6.02
C ASP A 67 10.88 6.88 -6.56
N ALA A 68 11.66 6.06 -5.84
CA ALA A 68 11.89 4.66 -6.20
C ALA A 68 10.62 3.82 -6.05
N ASP A 69 9.89 3.98 -4.94
CA ASP A 69 8.62 3.28 -4.70
C ASP A 69 7.52 3.78 -5.65
N LEU A 70 7.48 5.09 -5.94
CA LEU A 70 6.53 5.68 -6.87
C LEU A 70 6.76 5.18 -8.30
N LEU A 71 8.01 5.14 -8.76
CA LEU A 71 8.35 4.59 -10.08
C LEU A 71 7.92 3.12 -10.20
N LYS A 72 8.12 2.35 -9.13
CA LYS A 72 7.70 0.95 -9.09
C LYS A 72 6.18 0.78 -9.19
N LEU A 73 5.43 1.62 -8.48
CA LEU A 73 3.97 1.65 -8.55
C LEU A 73 3.50 1.97 -9.98
N ILE A 74 4.09 2.98 -10.61
CA ILE A 74 3.79 3.37 -12.01
C ILE A 74 4.10 2.21 -12.97
N GLN A 75 5.25 1.56 -12.81
CA GLN A 75 5.63 0.41 -13.65
C GLN A 75 4.65 -0.75 -13.51
N LYS A 76 4.21 -1.06 -12.27
CA LYS A 76 3.19 -2.08 -12.00
C LYS A 76 1.91 -1.77 -12.75
N GLU A 77 1.42 -0.53 -12.65
CA GLU A 77 0.17 -0.11 -13.30
C GLU A 77 0.25 -0.15 -14.83
N ILE A 78 1.36 0.31 -15.43
CA ILE A 78 1.60 0.20 -16.87
C ILE A 78 1.51 -1.26 -17.33
N ASN A 79 2.11 -2.18 -16.58
CA ASN A 79 2.08 -3.61 -16.93
C ASN A 79 0.68 -4.21 -16.84
N VAL A 80 -0.12 -3.81 -15.84
CA VAL A 80 -1.53 -4.24 -15.70
C VAL A 80 -2.37 -3.76 -16.89
N GLN A 81 -2.25 -2.49 -17.25
CA GLN A 81 -2.97 -1.94 -18.40
C GLN A 81 -2.57 -2.63 -19.71
N GLN A 82 -1.29 -2.94 -19.90
CA GLN A 82 -0.82 -3.70 -21.04
C GLN A 82 -1.32 -5.15 -21.06
N SER A 83 -1.46 -5.80 -19.91
CA SER A 83 -2.04 -7.15 -19.88
C SER A 83 -3.53 -7.13 -20.19
N ASP A 84 -4.26 -6.11 -19.76
CA ASP A 84 -5.70 -5.97 -19.98
C ASP A 84 -6.02 -5.58 -21.43
N GLU A 85 -5.17 -4.79 -22.10
CA GLU A 85 -5.31 -4.47 -23.53
C GLU A 85 -5.03 -5.66 -24.47
N ASN A 86 -4.37 -6.70 -23.98
CA ASN A 86 -4.02 -7.90 -24.75
C ASN A 86 -4.98 -9.09 -24.53
N LEU A 87 -6.09 -8.88 -23.81
CA LEU A 87 -7.18 -9.84 -23.57
C LEU A 87 -8.39 -9.54 -24.46
#